data_AF-A0A844FN98-F1
#
_entry.id   AF-A0A844FN98-F1
#
_cell.length_a   1.000
_cell.length_b   1.000
_cell.length_c   1.000
_cell.angle_alpha   90.00
_cell.angle_beta   90.00
_cell.angle_gamma   90.00
#
_symmetry.space_group_name_H-M   'P 1'
#
loop_
_entity.id
_entity.type
_entity.pdbx_description
1 polymer ?
#
loop_
_entity_poly.entity_id
_entity_poly.type
_entity_poly.pdbx_seq_one_letter_code
_entity_poly.pdbx_strand_id
1 'polypeptide(L)'
;MEESDLQKMLKSNYDQAFKKLEKSDVDQKWYKDESSNTTGLIWHFTDINNMANILYTLKIESKNNAEQQKLVINDNAAESVNIGSTKPWVHDYARFYLRPKTPTQYRNEGIYGKSDIEEYRRLYSRGELWNDHPAHLPVPVFICFGLKKFLQHGGHITKYSLAGKRISDKPQEEFDSELSHFCKNVLDIYSDKLDVESRVKQTEAIIKNDYVFSLDDIVKIYVRTPIEKLALLTMLSEHDAQYSTREQHKNRAIDRYINKITVEPSIFFSGNDDDYAGRLVTDIQKHPTIEEMYPKRVENLDKKDITEKISPLVYYRTIPEKQIEEIKIERLERRTIIVNDVNSEEKLVGVFHRPDWILIINKWKDIRYYTDLYYHDQYLKVFRNIGDNAWYRVDTKEEMTFTSDEERLLRRVEESISKKTILENKRIWKGEGEKGDCNLCYNGKKIKVHKDKNGDWININTKEKVPFNEEEQDFLELVEKEEPIKIDSDLSDYGL
;
A
#
# COMPACT_ATOMS: atom_id res chain seq x y z
N MET A 1 -18.39 8.46 -39.21
CA MET A 1 -17.14 9.23 -39.20
C MET A 1 -16.06 8.27 -39.63
N GLU A 2 -15.44 8.46 -40.79
CA GLU A 2 -14.43 7.53 -41.30
C GLU A 2 -13.18 7.58 -40.41
N GLU A 3 -12.64 6.41 -40.06
CA GLU A 3 -11.37 6.27 -39.34
C GLU A 3 -10.24 6.84 -40.21
N SER A 4 -9.41 7.73 -39.65
CA SER A 4 -8.34 8.38 -40.42
C SER A 4 -7.29 7.36 -40.85
N ASP A 5 -6.55 7.64 -41.93
CA ASP A 5 -5.50 6.73 -42.41
C ASP A 5 -4.41 6.48 -41.36
N LEU A 6 -4.12 7.48 -40.52
CA LEU A 6 -3.23 7.34 -39.37
C LEU A 6 -3.79 6.36 -38.32
N GLN A 7 -5.09 6.43 -38.01
CA GLN A 7 -5.73 5.51 -37.05
C GLN A 7 -5.71 4.07 -37.56
N LYS A 8 -5.99 3.86 -38.85
CA LYS A 8 -5.90 2.54 -39.49
C LYS A 8 -4.47 1.98 -39.44
N MET A 9 -3.47 2.82 -39.74
CA MET A 9 -2.06 2.43 -39.70
C MET A 9 -1.60 2.08 -38.29
N LEU A 10 -1.95 2.91 -37.29
CA LEU A 10 -1.67 2.65 -35.88
C LEU A 10 -2.24 1.30 -35.42
N LYS A 11 -3.51 1.04 -35.73
CA LYS A 11 -4.18 -0.21 -35.41
C LYS A 11 -3.51 -1.39 -36.09
N SER A 12 -3.17 -1.26 -37.37
CA SER A 12 -2.47 -2.29 -38.13
C SER A 12 -1.10 -2.63 -37.52
N ASN A 13 -0.30 -1.61 -37.19
CA ASN A 13 1.02 -1.79 -36.58
C ASN A 13 0.93 -2.42 -35.18
N TYR A 14 -0.03 -1.97 -34.37
CA TYR A 14 -0.31 -2.56 -33.06
C TYR A 14 -0.68 -4.05 -33.18
N ASP A 15 -1.67 -4.38 -34.01
CA ASP A 15 -2.15 -5.76 -34.18
C ASP A 15 -1.05 -6.67 -34.75
N GLN A 16 -0.25 -6.15 -35.69
CA GLN A 16 0.87 -6.89 -36.26
C GLN A 16 1.98 -7.15 -35.22
N ALA A 17 2.27 -6.18 -34.35
CA ALA A 17 3.27 -6.35 -33.30
C ALA A 17 2.91 -7.51 -32.36
N PHE A 18 1.68 -7.55 -31.85
CA PHE A 18 1.26 -8.62 -30.94
C PHE A 18 1.08 -9.96 -31.64
N LYS A 19 0.68 -10.00 -32.92
CA LYS A 19 0.73 -11.23 -33.73
C LYS A 19 2.14 -11.81 -33.90
N LYS A 20 3.19 -10.97 -33.86
CA LYS A 20 4.58 -11.45 -33.86
C LYS A 20 4.94 -12.08 -32.51
N LEU A 21 4.53 -11.46 -31.40
CA LEU A 21 4.75 -11.98 -30.05
C LEU A 21 4.00 -13.29 -29.79
N GLU A 22 2.77 -13.44 -30.28
CA GLU A 22 2.00 -14.69 -30.16
C GLU A 22 2.68 -15.88 -30.87
N LYS A 23 3.59 -15.62 -31.80
CA LYS A 23 4.34 -16.63 -32.56
C LYS A 23 5.78 -16.77 -32.09
N SER A 24 6.19 -16.09 -31.01
CA SER A 24 7.53 -16.15 -30.46
C SER A 24 7.54 -16.90 -29.12
N ASP A 25 8.75 -17.12 -28.59
CA ASP A 25 8.97 -17.75 -27.29
C ASP A 25 8.92 -16.75 -26.12
N VAL A 26 8.47 -15.51 -26.36
CA VAL A 26 8.34 -14.49 -25.31
C VAL A 26 7.25 -14.93 -24.31
N ASP A 27 7.55 -14.83 -23.02
CA ASP A 27 6.59 -15.12 -21.95
C ASP A 27 5.33 -14.26 -22.15
N GLN A 28 4.20 -14.94 -22.37
CA GLN A 28 2.92 -14.29 -22.60
C GLN A 28 2.51 -13.41 -21.42
N LYS A 29 2.92 -13.73 -20.20
CA LYS A 29 2.64 -12.91 -19.00
C LYS A 29 3.17 -11.48 -19.12
N TRP A 30 4.14 -11.22 -19.99
CA TRP A 30 4.74 -9.89 -20.17
C TRP A 30 3.91 -8.96 -21.05
N TYR A 31 3.07 -9.52 -21.91
CA TYR A 31 2.30 -8.74 -22.89
C TYR A 31 0.83 -9.11 -22.96
N LYS A 32 0.37 -10.12 -22.24
CA LYS A 32 -1.02 -10.58 -22.25
C LYS A 32 -1.46 -11.02 -20.86
N ASP A 33 -2.71 -10.69 -20.52
CA ASP A 33 -3.41 -11.27 -19.38
C ASP A 33 -4.71 -11.92 -19.85
N GLU A 34 -4.82 -13.24 -19.65
CA GLU A 34 -5.96 -14.02 -20.13
C GLU A 34 -7.23 -13.73 -19.34
N SER A 35 -7.11 -13.46 -18.03
CA SER A 35 -8.25 -13.26 -17.14
C SER A 35 -9.06 -12.00 -17.49
N SER A 36 -8.38 -10.96 -17.96
CA SER A 36 -8.97 -9.71 -18.42
C SER A 36 -9.12 -9.63 -19.94
N ASN A 37 -8.67 -10.65 -20.67
CA ASN A 37 -8.59 -10.65 -22.13
C ASN A 37 -7.85 -9.41 -22.68
N THR A 38 -6.76 -9.02 -22.02
CA THR A 38 -5.96 -7.86 -22.40
C THR A 38 -4.69 -8.30 -23.11
N THR A 39 -4.49 -7.82 -24.34
CA THR A 39 -3.22 -7.94 -25.08
C THR A 39 -2.56 -6.56 -25.16
N GLY A 40 -1.23 -6.53 -25.05
CA GLY A 40 -0.43 -5.33 -24.88
C GLY A 40 -0.50 -4.80 -23.46
N LEU A 41 0.51 -5.13 -22.66
CA LEU A 41 0.66 -4.65 -21.29
C LEU A 41 1.76 -3.59 -21.22
N ILE A 42 1.54 -2.59 -20.36
CA ILE A 42 2.56 -1.67 -19.88
C ILE A 42 2.72 -1.83 -18.37
N TRP A 43 3.92 -1.60 -17.89
CA TRP A 43 4.34 -1.95 -16.54
C TRP A 43 4.90 -0.72 -15.83
N HIS A 44 4.40 -0.46 -14.63
CA HIS A 44 5.03 0.47 -13.71
C HIS A 44 5.53 -0.30 -12.49
N PHE A 45 6.65 0.16 -11.95
CA PHE A 45 7.41 -0.50 -10.90
C PHE A 45 7.86 0.52 -9.87
N THR A 46 7.64 0.22 -8.59
CA THR A 46 8.02 1.12 -7.49
C THR A 46 8.06 0.37 -6.15
N ASP A 47 8.44 1.04 -5.06
CA ASP A 47 8.35 0.46 -3.71
C ASP A 47 6.90 0.36 -3.22
N ILE A 48 6.69 -0.51 -2.23
CA ILE A 48 5.37 -0.76 -1.65
C ILE A 48 4.67 0.49 -1.08
N ASN A 49 5.41 1.49 -0.56
CA ASN A 49 4.79 2.71 -0.02
C ASN A 49 4.31 3.62 -1.15
N ASN A 50 5.15 3.85 -2.16
CA ASN A 50 4.71 4.56 -3.37
C ASN A 50 3.55 3.84 -4.04
N MET A 51 3.57 2.50 -4.09
CA MET A 51 2.46 1.73 -4.65
C MET A 51 1.17 1.94 -3.84
N ALA A 52 1.23 1.91 -2.50
CA ALA A 52 0.08 2.22 -1.66
C ALA A 52 -0.48 3.63 -1.97
N ASN A 53 0.39 4.63 -2.14
CA ASN A 53 -0.02 5.97 -2.56
C ASN A 53 -0.63 6.01 -3.98
N ILE A 54 -0.05 5.31 -4.95
CA ILE A 54 -0.56 5.24 -6.33
C ILE A 54 -1.95 4.62 -6.36
N LEU A 55 -2.17 3.54 -5.63
CA LEU A 55 -3.46 2.86 -5.54
C LEU A 55 -4.48 3.69 -4.74
N TYR A 56 -4.02 4.42 -3.72
CA TYR A 56 -4.86 5.34 -2.96
C TYR A 56 -5.32 6.53 -3.82
N THR A 57 -4.40 7.17 -4.55
CA THR A 57 -4.65 8.35 -5.40
C THR A 57 -5.23 8.01 -6.77
N LEU A 58 -5.12 6.75 -7.21
CA LEU A 58 -5.44 6.26 -8.55
C LEU A 58 -4.69 7.01 -9.67
N LYS A 59 -3.41 7.31 -9.40
CA LYS A 59 -2.60 8.16 -10.25
C LYS A 59 -1.14 7.74 -10.22
N ILE A 60 -0.49 7.69 -11.38
CA ILE A 60 0.98 7.61 -11.49
C ILE A 60 1.46 8.95 -12.02
N GLU A 61 2.23 9.66 -11.20
CA GLU A 61 2.74 10.99 -11.54
C GLU A 61 4.12 10.94 -12.20
N SER A 62 4.41 11.93 -13.03
CA SER A 62 5.77 12.23 -13.47
C SER A 62 6.62 12.67 -12.29
N LYS A 63 7.95 12.53 -12.40
CA LYS A 63 8.87 12.88 -11.31
C LYS A 63 8.68 14.33 -10.84
N ASN A 64 8.64 15.28 -11.78
CA ASN A 64 8.50 16.70 -11.45
C ASN A 64 7.18 17.01 -10.72
N ASN A 65 6.08 16.37 -11.13
CA ASN A 65 4.79 16.60 -10.50
C ASN A 65 4.72 15.94 -9.12
N ALA A 66 5.26 14.73 -8.99
CA ALA A 66 5.25 13.97 -7.75
C ALA A 66 6.13 14.63 -6.66
N GLU A 67 7.25 15.26 -7.04
CA GLU A 67 8.06 16.11 -6.16
C GLU A 67 7.30 17.35 -5.69
N GLN A 68 6.61 18.04 -6.60
CA GLN A 68 5.80 19.21 -6.27
C GLN A 68 4.67 18.89 -5.28
N GLN A 69 4.05 17.72 -5.44
CA GLN A 69 2.95 17.26 -4.58
C GLN A 69 3.42 16.49 -3.34
N LYS A 70 4.73 16.24 -3.20
CA LYS A 70 5.34 15.43 -2.12
C LYS A 70 4.71 14.03 -2.00
N LEU A 71 4.40 13.40 -3.14
CA LEU A 71 3.75 12.08 -3.20
C LEU A 71 4.75 10.91 -3.27
N VAL A 72 5.99 11.18 -3.68
CA VAL A 72 7.07 10.18 -3.75
C VAL A 72 7.72 10.06 -2.39
N ILE A 73 7.67 8.85 -1.83
CA ILE A 73 8.36 8.49 -0.59
C ILE A 73 9.76 7.97 -0.91
N ASN A 74 9.91 7.16 -1.96
CA ASN A 74 11.21 6.64 -2.40
C ASN A 74 11.41 6.81 -3.90
N ASP A 75 12.62 7.20 -4.32
CA ASP A 75 12.96 7.26 -5.74
C ASP A 75 13.14 5.84 -6.32
N ASN A 76 12.56 5.60 -7.49
CA ASN A 76 12.66 4.31 -8.17
C ASN A 76 13.97 4.09 -8.92
N ALA A 77 14.87 5.08 -8.97
CA ALA A 77 16.13 4.98 -9.71
C ALA A 77 17.26 5.78 -9.05
N ALA A 78 18.50 5.33 -9.25
CA ALA A 78 19.67 5.94 -8.66
C ALA A 78 19.83 7.41 -9.10
N GLU A 79 20.37 8.25 -8.24
CA GLU A 79 20.52 9.69 -8.48
C GLU A 79 21.30 9.99 -9.77
N SER A 80 22.32 9.18 -10.11
CA SER A 80 23.13 9.36 -11.34
C SER A 80 22.33 9.16 -12.62
N VAL A 81 21.27 8.35 -12.57
CA VAL A 81 20.36 8.13 -13.69
C VAL A 81 19.31 9.22 -13.72
N ASN A 82 18.69 9.51 -12.57
CA ASN A 82 17.65 10.51 -12.45
C ASN A 82 18.14 11.93 -12.75
N ILE A 83 19.30 12.33 -12.23
CA ILE A 83 19.81 13.70 -12.34
C ILE A 83 20.91 13.81 -13.40
N GLY A 84 21.79 12.80 -13.49
CA GLY A 84 22.99 12.87 -14.31
C GLY A 84 22.83 12.45 -15.78
N SER A 85 21.83 11.61 -16.08
CA SER A 85 21.75 10.91 -17.37
C SER A 85 20.42 11.08 -18.10
N THR A 86 19.44 11.75 -17.49
CA THR A 86 18.09 11.96 -18.04
C THR A 86 17.88 13.43 -18.37
N LYS A 87 17.28 13.73 -19.52
CA LYS A 87 17.01 15.13 -19.91
C LYS A 87 15.88 15.72 -19.05
N PRO A 88 15.92 17.02 -18.70
CA PRO A 88 14.91 17.64 -17.83
C PRO A 88 13.46 17.40 -18.26
N TRP A 89 13.18 17.50 -19.56
CA TRP A 89 11.82 17.31 -20.09
C TRP A 89 11.27 15.90 -19.86
N VAL A 90 12.13 14.89 -19.73
CA VAL A 90 11.70 13.50 -19.49
C VAL A 90 11.05 13.36 -18.12
N HIS A 91 11.46 14.18 -17.14
CA HIS A 91 10.86 14.21 -15.80
C HIS A 91 9.45 14.80 -15.77
N ASP A 92 9.00 15.41 -16.87
CA ASP A 92 7.61 15.84 -17.05
C ASP A 92 6.68 14.70 -17.50
N TYR A 93 7.19 13.49 -17.71
CA TYR A 93 6.40 12.33 -18.14
C TYR A 93 6.39 11.23 -17.09
N ALA A 94 5.21 10.66 -16.84
CA ALA A 94 5.07 9.37 -16.19
C ALA A 94 5.51 8.28 -17.17
N ARG A 95 6.35 7.34 -16.70
CA ARG A 95 7.05 6.35 -17.52
C ARG A 95 6.65 4.93 -17.14
N PHE A 96 6.51 4.10 -18.16
CA PHE A 96 6.13 2.70 -18.07
C PHE A 96 7.04 1.87 -18.98
N TYR A 97 7.38 0.68 -18.52
CA TYR A 97 8.09 -0.32 -19.31
C TYR A 97 7.10 -1.11 -20.17
N LEU A 98 7.56 -1.62 -21.31
CA LEU A 98 6.76 -2.54 -22.13
C LEU A 98 6.80 -3.99 -21.63
N ARG A 99 7.76 -4.32 -20.76
CA ARG A 99 7.91 -5.63 -20.13
C ARG A 99 8.50 -5.50 -18.73
N PRO A 100 8.30 -6.50 -17.85
CA PRO A 100 9.08 -6.63 -16.64
C PRO A 100 10.51 -7.11 -16.97
N LYS A 101 11.36 -7.11 -15.94
CA LYS A 101 12.75 -7.58 -15.99
C LYS A 101 13.65 -6.88 -17.01
N THR A 102 13.49 -5.58 -17.19
CA THR A 102 14.46 -4.83 -18.00
C THR A 102 15.81 -4.81 -17.26
N PRO A 103 16.96 -4.85 -17.96
CA PRO A 103 18.26 -4.83 -17.28
C PRO A 103 18.48 -3.63 -16.35
N THR A 104 17.82 -2.48 -16.60
CA THR A 104 17.91 -1.30 -15.71
C THR A 104 17.19 -1.50 -14.40
N GLN A 105 16.17 -2.35 -14.32
CA GLN A 105 15.44 -2.61 -13.08
C GLN A 105 16.36 -3.18 -11.97
N TYR A 106 17.34 -3.98 -12.36
CA TYR A 106 18.32 -4.58 -11.45
C TYR A 106 19.59 -3.72 -11.28
N ARG A 107 19.97 -2.97 -12.33
CA ARG A 107 21.19 -2.13 -12.30
C ARG A 107 20.98 -0.79 -11.63
N ASN A 108 19.86 -0.13 -11.92
CA ASN A 108 19.67 1.29 -11.63
C ASN A 108 18.46 1.56 -10.75
N GLU A 109 17.55 0.60 -10.59
CA GLU A 109 16.23 0.81 -9.98
C GLU A 109 15.97 -0.07 -8.75
N GLY A 110 16.99 -0.76 -8.26
CA GLY A 110 17.01 -1.25 -6.88
C GLY A 110 16.34 -2.59 -6.58
N ILE A 111 16.12 -3.45 -7.57
CA ILE A 111 15.81 -4.87 -7.31
C ILE A 111 17.10 -5.63 -6.99
N TYR A 112 17.43 -5.77 -5.71
CA TYR A 112 18.60 -6.52 -5.25
C TYR A 112 18.20 -7.82 -4.54
N GLY A 113 18.94 -8.90 -4.80
CA GLY A 113 18.90 -10.13 -3.99
C GLY A 113 19.88 -10.05 -2.82
N LYS A 114 19.65 -10.82 -1.74
CA LYS A 114 20.62 -10.96 -0.65
C LYS A 114 21.54 -12.13 -0.96
N SER A 115 22.59 -11.90 -1.74
CA SER A 115 23.78 -12.72 -1.59
C SER A 115 24.51 -12.23 -0.33
N ASP A 116 24.58 -13.09 0.69
CA ASP A 116 25.48 -12.88 1.83
C ASP A 116 26.90 -12.52 1.29
N ILE A 117 27.68 -11.79 2.10
CA ILE A 117 29.13 -11.53 1.96
C ILE A 117 29.45 -10.10 1.46
N GLU A 118 30.28 -9.41 2.24
CA GLU A 118 31.05 -8.20 1.92
C GLU A 118 31.76 -8.22 0.55
N GLU A 119 31.84 -9.39 -0.08
CA GLU A 119 32.41 -9.67 -1.39
C GLU A 119 31.54 -9.12 -2.51
N TYR A 120 30.21 -9.05 -2.36
CA TYR A 120 29.37 -8.37 -3.34
C TYR A 120 29.59 -6.85 -3.28
N ARG A 121 29.64 -6.25 -2.07
CA ARG A 121 30.13 -4.86 -1.88
C ARG A 121 31.48 -4.60 -2.59
N ARG A 122 32.36 -5.61 -2.70
CA ARG A 122 33.68 -5.55 -3.38
C ARG A 122 33.64 -5.87 -4.89
N LEU A 123 32.75 -6.76 -5.34
CA LEU A 123 32.48 -7.05 -6.76
C LEU A 123 31.87 -5.82 -7.46
N TYR A 124 31.05 -5.07 -6.73
CA TYR A 124 30.48 -3.79 -7.13
C TYR A 124 31.49 -2.63 -7.19
N SER A 125 32.73 -2.85 -6.76
CA SER A 125 33.81 -1.85 -6.86
C SER A 125 34.62 -1.92 -8.16
N ARG A 126 34.36 -2.89 -9.06
CA ARG A 126 35.20 -3.12 -10.26
C ARG A 126 34.49 -3.18 -11.61
N GLY A 127 33.17 -2.98 -11.69
CA GLY A 127 32.51 -2.87 -12.99
C GLY A 127 31.01 -2.77 -12.86
N GLU A 128 30.51 -1.53 -12.95
CA GLU A 128 29.11 -1.19 -13.23
C GLU A 128 28.05 -1.37 -12.11
N LEU A 129 28.28 -0.75 -10.95
CA LEU A 129 27.22 -0.16 -10.12
C LEU A 129 27.71 1.19 -9.58
N TRP A 130 27.43 2.25 -10.33
CA TRP A 130 27.98 3.61 -10.18
C TRP A 130 27.08 4.50 -9.31
N ASN A 131 27.29 4.53 -8.00
CA ASN A 131 27.05 5.68 -7.11
C ASN A 131 27.41 5.35 -5.65
N ASP A 132 27.82 6.36 -4.89
CA ASP A 132 27.93 6.26 -3.42
C ASP A 132 26.57 5.95 -2.76
N HIS A 133 25.47 6.20 -3.49
CA HIS A 133 24.09 6.04 -3.08
C HIS A 133 23.25 5.34 -4.20
N PRO A 134 23.27 3.99 -4.28
CA PRO A 134 22.43 3.23 -5.21
C PRO A 134 20.94 3.30 -4.85
N ALA A 135 20.04 3.27 -5.84
CA ALA A 135 18.62 3.07 -5.56
C ALA A 135 18.38 1.66 -5.04
N HIS A 136 17.57 1.52 -3.99
CA HIS A 136 17.19 0.23 -3.43
C HIS A 136 15.72 0.23 -3.05
N LEU A 137 15.00 -0.78 -3.54
CA LEU A 137 13.59 -0.98 -3.24
C LEU A 137 13.43 -2.34 -2.53
N PRO A 138 13.43 -2.35 -1.18
CA PRO A 138 13.41 -3.61 -0.44
C PRO A 138 12.16 -4.46 -0.72
N VAL A 139 11.02 -3.81 -0.96
CA VAL A 139 9.76 -4.44 -1.35
C VAL A 139 9.25 -3.79 -2.63
N PRO A 140 9.68 -4.30 -3.80
CA PRO A 140 9.21 -3.82 -5.08
C PRO A 140 7.81 -4.35 -5.40
N VAL A 141 7.01 -3.55 -6.10
CA VAL A 141 5.69 -3.91 -6.58
C VAL A 141 5.53 -3.49 -8.04
N PHE A 142 5.00 -4.39 -8.87
CA PHE A 142 4.60 -4.07 -10.24
C PHE A 142 3.10 -3.83 -10.32
N ILE A 143 2.69 -2.86 -11.14
CA ILE A 143 1.31 -2.66 -11.57
C ILE A 143 1.27 -2.60 -13.09
N CYS A 144 0.30 -3.25 -13.71
CA CYS A 144 0.17 -3.31 -15.16
C CYS A 144 -1.19 -2.82 -15.67
N PHE A 145 -1.16 -2.22 -16.86
CA PHE A 145 -2.30 -1.64 -17.55
C PHE A 145 -2.32 -2.07 -19.02
N GLY A 146 -3.47 -1.98 -19.68
CA GLY A 146 -3.59 -2.23 -21.11
C GLY A 146 -3.00 -1.08 -21.95
N LEU A 147 -2.00 -1.38 -22.79
CA LEU A 147 -1.34 -0.41 -23.68
C LEU A 147 -2.35 0.31 -24.57
N LYS A 148 -3.33 -0.41 -25.12
CA LYS A 148 -4.37 0.19 -25.96
C LYS A 148 -5.13 1.30 -25.23
N LYS A 149 -5.52 1.05 -23.99
CA LYS A 149 -6.25 2.03 -23.17
C LYS A 149 -5.34 3.20 -22.80
N PHE A 150 -4.09 2.93 -22.46
CA PHE A 150 -3.08 3.97 -22.21
C PHE A 150 -2.90 4.92 -23.40
N LEU A 151 -2.77 4.39 -24.62
CA LEU A 151 -2.65 5.20 -25.84
C LEU A 151 -3.92 6.05 -26.09
N GLN A 152 -5.11 5.52 -25.77
CA GLN A 152 -6.36 6.28 -25.84
C GLN A 152 -6.43 7.44 -24.84
N HIS A 153 -5.67 7.38 -23.75
CA HIS A 153 -5.53 8.49 -22.79
C HIS A 153 -4.48 9.53 -23.22
N GLY A 154 -3.94 9.42 -24.44
CA GLY A 154 -2.91 10.33 -24.95
C GLY A 154 -1.49 9.93 -24.57
N GLY A 155 -1.28 8.69 -24.13
CA GLY A 155 0.05 8.13 -23.98
C GLY A 155 0.76 7.91 -25.32
N HIS A 156 2.08 7.84 -25.29
CA HIS A 156 2.95 7.61 -26.44
C HIS A 156 3.90 6.44 -26.19
N ILE A 157 4.30 5.75 -27.26
CA ILE A 157 5.47 4.85 -27.24
C ILE A 157 6.67 5.63 -27.75
N THR A 158 7.84 5.41 -27.16
CA THR A 158 9.10 5.99 -27.65
C THR A 158 9.75 5.06 -28.67
N LYS A 159 10.65 5.60 -29.51
CA LYS A 159 11.45 4.76 -30.41
C LYS A 159 12.49 3.95 -29.62
N TYR A 160 13.09 4.59 -28.62
CA TYR A 160 14.16 4.04 -27.80
C TYR A 160 14.04 4.50 -26.33
N SER A 161 14.90 3.98 -25.47
CA SER A 161 15.12 4.45 -24.09
C SER A 161 15.26 5.97 -23.99
N LEU A 162 14.58 6.56 -23.00
CA LEU A 162 14.75 7.95 -22.58
C LEU A 162 15.84 8.13 -21.50
N ALA A 163 16.74 7.15 -21.36
CA ALA A 163 17.97 7.31 -20.59
C ALA A 163 19.17 7.59 -21.51
N GLY A 164 19.99 8.57 -21.14
CA GLY A 164 21.29 8.86 -21.75
C GLY A 164 21.34 10.11 -22.66
N LYS A 165 22.55 10.47 -23.06
CA LYS A 165 22.83 11.74 -23.77
C LYS A 165 22.38 11.79 -25.24
N ARG A 166 21.93 10.66 -25.81
CA ARG A 166 21.57 10.53 -27.24
C ARG A 166 20.11 10.92 -27.56
N ILE A 167 19.35 11.32 -26.55
CA ILE A 167 17.95 11.73 -26.67
C ILE A 167 17.90 13.13 -27.27
N SER A 168 16.90 13.43 -28.09
CA SER A 168 16.63 14.78 -28.59
C SER A 168 16.22 15.74 -27.46
N ASP A 169 16.47 17.04 -27.66
CA ASP A 169 15.90 18.10 -26.81
C ASP A 169 14.40 18.30 -27.05
N LYS A 170 13.86 17.77 -28.17
CA LYS A 170 12.46 17.88 -28.52
C LYS A 170 11.75 16.53 -28.30
N PRO A 171 10.81 16.43 -27.33
CA PRO A 171 10.13 15.18 -27.01
C PRO A 171 9.51 14.48 -28.23
N GLN A 172 8.91 15.24 -29.14
CA GLN A 172 8.20 14.73 -30.31
C GLN A 172 9.10 13.94 -31.28
N GLU A 173 10.41 14.19 -31.27
CA GLU A 173 11.36 13.46 -32.11
C GLU A 173 11.59 12.02 -31.61
N GLU A 174 11.37 11.78 -30.31
CA GLU A 174 11.50 10.46 -29.67
C GLU A 174 10.24 9.60 -29.78
N PHE A 175 9.08 10.19 -30.09
CA PHE A 175 7.81 9.47 -30.13
C PHE A 175 7.68 8.63 -31.40
N ASP A 176 7.19 7.40 -31.24
CA ASP A 176 6.77 6.53 -32.33
C ASP A 176 5.27 6.71 -32.60
N SER A 177 4.91 7.87 -33.14
CA SER A 177 3.52 8.30 -33.36
C SER A 177 2.69 7.40 -34.28
N GLU A 178 3.33 6.47 -35.00
CA GLU A 178 2.69 5.53 -35.92
C GLU A 178 2.84 4.07 -35.45
N LEU A 179 3.53 3.83 -34.33
CA LEU A 179 3.91 2.50 -33.84
C LEU A 179 4.73 1.67 -34.86
N SER A 180 5.38 2.32 -35.83
CA SER A 180 6.11 1.64 -36.89
C SER A 180 7.44 1.07 -36.36
N HIS A 181 8.12 1.81 -35.50
CA HIS A 181 9.33 1.36 -34.82
C HIS A 181 9.03 0.23 -33.83
N PHE A 182 7.98 0.39 -33.03
CA PHE A 182 7.46 -0.61 -32.11
C PHE A 182 7.11 -1.91 -32.85
N CYS A 183 6.30 -1.84 -33.90
CA CYS A 183 5.93 -3.02 -34.69
C CYS A 183 7.15 -3.70 -35.30
N LYS A 184 8.10 -2.93 -35.84
CA LYS A 184 9.33 -3.47 -36.43
C LYS A 184 10.16 -4.23 -35.40
N ASN A 185 10.35 -3.66 -34.22
CA ASN A 185 11.31 -4.12 -33.20
C ASN A 185 10.64 -4.81 -32.01
N VAL A 186 9.36 -5.18 -32.07
CA VAL A 186 8.63 -5.75 -30.93
C VAL A 186 9.33 -6.99 -30.34
N LEU A 187 9.90 -7.87 -31.17
CA LEU A 187 10.61 -9.04 -30.65
C LEU A 187 11.89 -8.65 -29.90
N ASP A 188 12.57 -7.59 -30.34
CA ASP A 188 13.78 -7.07 -29.71
C ASP A 188 13.47 -6.33 -28.40
N ILE A 189 12.38 -5.56 -28.38
CA ILE A 189 11.85 -4.90 -27.16
C ILE A 189 11.59 -5.95 -26.07
N TYR A 190 11.01 -7.09 -26.46
CA TYR A 190 10.68 -8.18 -25.54
C TYR A 190 11.77 -9.25 -25.41
N SER A 191 12.96 -9.04 -25.99
CA SER A 191 14.04 -10.02 -26.02
C SER A 191 14.89 -10.00 -24.75
N ASP A 192 15.27 -11.18 -24.26
CA ASP A 192 16.32 -11.35 -23.24
C ASP A 192 17.72 -11.50 -23.82
N LYS A 193 17.84 -11.51 -25.14
CA LYS A 193 19.11 -11.78 -25.79
C LYS A 193 20.09 -10.62 -25.60
N LEU A 194 21.35 -10.96 -25.37
CA LEU A 194 22.44 -10.01 -25.09
C LEU A 194 22.86 -9.19 -26.31
N ASP A 195 22.68 -9.73 -27.51
CA ASP A 195 23.04 -9.12 -28.79
C ASP A 195 22.07 -8.01 -29.24
N VAL A 196 20.89 -7.91 -28.61
CA VAL A 196 19.94 -6.82 -28.87
C VAL A 196 20.41 -5.53 -28.19
N GLU A 197 20.33 -4.42 -28.93
CA GLU A 197 20.69 -3.09 -28.41
C GLU A 197 19.85 -2.73 -27.17
N SER A 198 20.55 -2.34 -26.09
CA SER A 198 19.92 -2.01 -24.79
C SER A 198 18.86 -0.91 -24.90
N ARG A 199 19.07 0.08 -25.78
CA ARG A 199 18.14 1.19 -26.00
C ARG A 199 16.80 0.75 -26.62
N VAL A 200 16.77 -0.37 -27.36
CA VAL A 200 15.54 -0.94 -27.92
C VAL A 200 14.81 -1.76 -26.84
N LYS A 201 15.54 -2.57 -26.05
CA LYS A 201 14.96 -3.32 -24.91
C LYS A 201 14.32 -2.43 -23.85
N GLN A 202 14.78 -1.18 -23.77
CA GLN A 202 14.31 -0.16 -22.84
C GLN A 202 13.36 0.84 -23.50
N THR A 203 12.71 0.49 -24.61
CA THR A 203 11.60 1.30 -25.13
C THR A 203 10.50 1.46 -24.07
N GLU A 204 9.94 2.66 -23.98
CA GLU A 204 9.04 3.06 -22.90
C GLU A 204 7.70 3.52 -23.45
N ALA A 205 6.66 3.37 -22.62
CA ALA A 205 5.40 4.08 -22.80
C ALA A 205 5.38 5.28 -21.85
N ILE A 206 5.03 6.46 -22.35
CA ILE A 206 5.09 7.72 -21.59
C ILE A 206 3.81 8.53 -21.74
N ILE A 207 3.45 9.26 -20.69
CA ILE A 207 2.32 10.20 -20.70
C ILE A 207 2.69 11.44 -19.90
N LYS A 208 2.28 12.61 -20.39
CA LYS A 208 2.68 13.88 -19.82
C LYS A 208 1.96 14.13 -18.49
N ASN A 209 2.70 14.66 -17.52
CA ASN A 209 2.32 14.96 -16.14
C ASN A 209 1.92 13.75 -15.31
N ASP A 210 0.97 12.95 -15.78
CA ASP A 210 0.44 11.83 -15.03
C ASP A 210 -0.44 10.89 -15.86
N TYR A 211 -0.60 9.68 -15.33
CA TYR A 211 -1.60 8.71 -15.75
C TYR A 211 -2.66 8.57 -14.64
N VAL A 212 -3.84 9.16 -14.84
CA VAL A 212 -5.01 8.93 -13.99
C VAL A 212 -5.75 7.70 -14.50
N PHE A 213 -6.09 6.80 -13.58
CA PHE A 213 -6.78 5.56 -13.91
C PHE A 213 -7.93 5.27 -12.92
N SER A 214 -8.75 4.30 -13.27
CA SER A 214 -9.74 3.68 -12.38
C SER A 214 -9.30 2.28 -11.99
N LEU A 215 -9.94 1.71 -10.96
CA LEU A 215 -9.72 0.32 -10.55
C LEU A 215 -9.88 -0.69 -11.70
N ASP A 216 -10.77 -0.42 -12.64
CA ASP A 216 -11.05 -1.31 -13.78
C ASP A 216 -9.95 -1.26 -14.86
N ASP A 217 -9.07 -0.26 -14.79
CA ASP A 217 -7.96 -0.11 -15.73
C ASP A 217 -6.76 -0.95 -15.33
N ILE A 218 -6.65 -1.25 -14.04
CA ILE A 218 -5.61 -2.12 -13.48
C ILE A 218 -5.87 -3.52 -14.02
N VAL A 219 -4.92 -4.04 -14.78
CA VAL A 219 -4.96 -5.44 -15.24
C VAL A 219 -4.60 -6.34 -14.07
N LYS A 220 -3.38 -6.17 -13.53
CA LYS A 220 -2.86 -6.86 -12.34
C LYS A 220 -1.85 -6.02 -11.58
N ILE A 221 -1.69 -6.36 -10.30
CA ILE A 221 -0.62 -5.93 -9.41
C ILE A 221 0.15 -7.19 -9.03
N TYR A 222 1.48 -7.17 -9.10
CA TYR A 222 2.32 -8.31 -8.75
C TYR A 222 3.16 -8.01 -7.53
N VAL A 223 3.24 -8.97 -6.62
CA VAL A 223 4.13 -8.99 -5.45
C VAL A 223 4.88 -10.32 -5.43
N ARG A 224 5.94 -10.41 -4.63
CA ARG A 224 6.80 -11.61 -4.58
C ARG A 224 6.24 -12.66 -3.63
N THR A 225 5.64 -12.24 -2.52
CA THR A 225 5.20 -13.15 -1.45
C THR A 225 3.79 -12.87 -0.94
N PRO A 226 3.12 -13.86 -0.30
CA PRO A 226 1.84 -13.63 0.37
C PRO A 226 1.91 -12.57 1.47
N ILE A 227 3.06 -12.45 2.16
CA ILE A 227 3.27 -11.45 3.21
C ILE A 227 3.28 -10.03 2.62
N GLU A 228 3.91 -9.83 1.46
CA GLU A 228 3.87 -8.53 0.77
C GLU A 228 2.47 -8.19 0.26
N LYS A 229 1.71 -9.19 -0.19
CA LYS A 229 0.29 -9.01 -0.51
C LYS A 229 -0.48 -8.51 0.70
N LEU A 230 -0.32 -9.17 1.84
CA LEU A 230 -0.98 -8.78 3.10
C LEU A 230 -0.56 -7.39 3.57
N ALA A 231 0.74 -7.07 3.48
CA ALA A 231 1.28 -5.75 3.83
C ALA A 231 0.63 -4.66 2.95
N LEU A 232 0.60 -4.85 1.63
CA LEU A 232 0.00 -3.88 0.71
C LEU A 232 -1.51 -3.72 0.99
N LEU A 233 -2.23 -4.81 1.22
CA LEU A 233 -3.66 -4.76 1.58
C LEU A 233 -3.90 -4.01 2.90
N THR A 234 -3.05 -4.25 3.91
CA THR A 234 -3.14 -3.56 5.21
C THR A 234 -2.87 -2.07 5.03
N MET A 235 -1.83 -1.69 4.29
CA MET A 235 -1.52 -0.29 3.98
C MET A 235 -2.67 0.40 3.25
N LEU A 236 -3.26 -0.24 2.23
CA LEU A 236 -4.45 0.27 1.53
C LEU A 236 -5.64 0.45 2.47
N SER A 237 -5.82 -0.48 3.40
CA SER A 237 -6.88 -0.44 4.41
C SER A 237 -6.75 0.75 5.35
N GLU A 238 -5.53 1.01 5.83
CA GLU A 238 -5.26 2.19 6.66
C GLU A 238 -5.42 3.50 5.89
N HIS A 239 -4.94 3.58 4.65
CA HIS A 239 -5.11 4.76 3.81
C HIS A 239 -6.59 5.08 3.55
N ASP A 240 -7.40 4.06 3.24
CA ASP A 240 -8.83 4.23 3.04
C ASP A 240 -9.51 4.72 4.32
N ALA A 241 -9.20 4.12 5.47
CA ALA A 241 -9.75 4.53 6.76
C ALA A 241 -9.37 5.96 7.19
N GLN A 242 -8.18 6.43 6.84
CA GLN A 242 -7.67 7.73 7.28
C GLN A 242 -8.13 8.90 6.40
N TYR A 243 -8.32 8.70 5.10
CA TYR A 243 -8.39 9.81 4.14
C TYR A 243 -9.57 9.79 3.17
N SER A 244 -10.39 8.73 3.16
CA SER A 244 -11.51 8.63 2.22
C SER A 244 -12.78 9.33 2.74
N THR A 245 -13.40 10.11 1.86
CA THR A 245 -14.81 10.49 1.98
C THR A 245 -15.71 9.29 1.66
N ARG A 246 -17.00 9.36 2.03
CA ARG A 246 -17.98 8.29 1.75
C ARG A 246 -18.06 7.90 0.26
N GLU A 247 -17.84 8.85 -0.64
CA GLU A 247 -17.84 8.61 -2.09
C GLU A 247 -16.52 7.96 -2.55
N GLN A 248 -15.39 8.39 -2.00
CA GLN A 248 -14.08 7.77 -2.26
C GLN A 248 -14.02 6.33 -1.74
N HIS A 249 -14.57 6.03 -0.55
CA HIS A 249 -14.67 4.66 -0.02
C HIS A 249 -15.41 3.70 -0.98
N LYS A 250 -16.51 4.16 -1.61
CA LYS A 250 -17.25 3.34 -2.58
C LYS A 250 -16.44 3.04 -3.83
N ASN A 251 -15.65 4.02 -4.27
CA ASN A 251 -14.83 3.90 -5.47
C ASN A 251 -13.51 3.16 -5.23
N ARG A 252 -13.12 2.93 -3.96
CA ARG A 252 -11.83 2.34 -3.53
C ARG A 252 -12.00 1.07 -2.70
N ALA A 253 -13.04 0.30 -2.99
CA ALA A 253 -13.39 -0.92 -2.29
C ALA A 253 -12.22 -1.94 -2.31
N ILE A 254 -11.63 -2.19 -1.14
CA ILE A 254 -10.40 -3.00 -0.97
C ILE A 254 -10.58 -4.43 -1.51
N ASP A 255 -11.79 -4.98 -1.45
CA ASP A 255 -12.17 -6.23 -2.11
C ASP A 255 -11.74 -6.30 -3.57
N ARG A 256 -11.83 -5.18 -4.30
CA ARG A 256 -11.49 -5.11 -5.72
C ARG A 256 -9.99 -5.21 -5.97
N TYR A 257 -9.15 -4.81 -5.02
CA TYR A 257 -7.70 -4.95 -5.13
C TYR A 257 -7.23 -6.38 -4.89
N ILE A 258 -7.94 -7.16 -4.06
CA ILE A 258 -7.48 -8.48 -3.63
C ILE A 258 -7.33 -9.47 -4.78
N ASN A 259 -8.25 -9.40 -5.75
CA ASN A 259 -8.20 -10.22 -6.96
C ASN A 259 -7.22 -9.68 -8.01
N LYS A 260 -6.81 -8.40 -7.89
CA LYS A 260 -5.81 -7.78 -8.76
C LYS A 260 -4.39 -8.05 -8.28
N ILE A 261 -4.17 -8.16 -6.96
CA ILE A 261 -2.86 -8.45 -6.36
C ILE A 261 -2.57 -9.95 -6.43
N THR A 262 -1.64 -10.31 -7.31
CA THR A 262 -1.17 -11.67 -7.57
C THR A 262 0.22 -11.86 -6.94
N VAL A 263 0.42 -12.98 -6.24
CA VAL A 263 1.75 -13.42 -5.81
C VAL A 263 2.40 -14.14 -6.99
N GLU A 264 3.41 -13.52 -7.60
CA GLU A 264 4.14 -14.08 -8.74
C GLU A 264 5.61 -13.67 -8.68
N PRO A 265 6.44 -14.41 -7.92
CA PRO A 265 7.87 -14.11 -7.80
C PRO A 265 8.61 -14.19 -9.14
N SER A 266 8.10 -14.96 -10.11
CA SER A 266 8.74 -15.11 -11.42
C SER A 266 8.73 -13.82 -12.26
N ILE A 267 7.94 -12.81 -11.91
CA ILE A 267 7.97 -11.48 -12.56
C ILE A 267 9.18 -10.67 -12.07
N PHE A 268 9.65 -10.93 -10.86
CA PHE A 268 10.74 -10.19 -10.21
C PHE A 268 12.10 -10.84 -10.38
N PHE A 269 12.16 -12.17 -10.46
CA PHE A 269 13.41 -12.91 -10.52
C PHE A 269 13.38 -13.98 -11.62
N SER A 270 14.54 -14.29 -12.18
CA SER A 270 14.73 -15.35 -13.16
C SER A 270 14.67 -16.72 -12.48
N GLY A 271 13.86 -17.64 -13.02
CA GLY A 271 13.60 -18.94 -12.41
C GLY A 271 14.67 -20.01 -12.61
N ASN A 272 15.55 -19.82 -13.59
CA ASN A 272 16.56 -20.79 -13.99
C ASN A 272 17.90 -20.09 -14.24
N ASP A 273 19.00 -20.83 -14.08
CA ASP A 273 20.36 -20.39 -14.44
C ASP A 273 20.53 -20.02 -15.92
N ASP A 274 19.56 -20.39 -16.78
CA ASP A 274 19.52 -20.12 -18.23
C ASP A 274 18.58 -18.95 -18.62
N ASP A 275 17.85 -18.37 -17.68
CA ASP A 275 17.03 -17.18 -17.93
C ASP A 275 17.94 -15.94 -17.87
N TYR A 276 17.96 -15.15 -18.96
CA TYR A 276 18.84 -13.99 -19.13
C TYR A 276 18.17 -12.68 -18.72
N ALA A 277 16.86 -12.71 -18.41
CA ALA A 277 16.09 -11.54 -18.02
C ALA A 277 16.60 -10.99 -16.67
N GLY A 278 17.28 -9.84 -16.71
CA GLY A 278 17.79 -9.15 -15.51
C GLY A 278 19.25 -9.41 -15.11
N ARG A 279 20.07 -10.10 -15.93
CA ARG A 279 21.47 -10.38 -15.59
C ARG A 279 22.32 -9.12 -15.44
N LEU A 280 23.04 -9.03 -14.30
CA LEU A 280 24.22 -8.20 -14.13
C LEU A 280 25.38 -8.86 -14.89
N VAL A 281 25.93 -8.17 -15.89
CA VAL A 281 27.21 -8.57 -16.50
C VAL A 281 28.30 -8.13 -15.54
N THR A 282 28.85 -9.05 -14.75
CA THR A 282 30.15 -8.86 -14.10
C THR A 282 31.12 -9.93 -14.63
N ASP A 283 32.42 -9.67 -14.57
CA ASP A 283 33.48 -10.59 -15.03
C ASP A 283 33.51 -11.95 -14.30
N ILE A 284 32.63 -12.14 -13.31
CA ILE A 284 32.48 -13.39 -12.57
C ILE A 284 31.13 -14.01 -12.98
N GLN A 285 31.21 -15.11 -13.75
CA GLN A 285 30.09 -15.93 -14.23
C GLN A 285 29.37 -16.69 -13.10
N LYS A 286 29.01 -16.02 -12.00
CA LYS A 286 28.27 -16.65 -10.90
C LYS A 286 26.92 -15.97 -10.72
N HIS A 287 25.87 -16.77 -10.93
CA HIS A 287 24.48 -16.34 -10.93
C HIS A 287 23.88 -16.58 -9.54
N PRO A 288 23.13 -15.62 -8.98
CA PRO A 288 22.26 -15.90 -7.86
C PRO A 288 20.97 -16.59 -8.39
N THR A 289 20.73 -17.81 -7.96
CA THR A 289 19.51 -18.61 -8.16
C THR A 289 18.26 -17.92 -7.57
N ILE A 290 17.05 -18.40 -7.88
CA ILE A 290 15.82 -17.97 -7.18
C ILE A 290 16.00 -18.01 -5.67
N GLU A 291 16.73 -18.98 -5.14
CA GLU A 291 16.95 -19.18 -3.70
C GLU A 291 17.97 -18.19 -3.11
N GLU A 292 18.88 -17.67 -3.93
CA GLU A 292 19.86 -16.62 -3.58
C GLU A 292 19.32 -15.20 -3.82
N MET A 293 18.39 -15.03 -4.78
CA MET A 293 17.69 -13.77 -5.07
C MET A 293 16.41 -13.59 -4.25
N TYR A 294 15.78 -14.68 -3.82
CA TYR A 294 14.85 -14.64 -2.70
C TYR A 294 15.68 -14.15 -1.51
N PRO A 295 15.39 -12.98 -0.92
CA PRO A 295 15.68 -12.90 0.49
C PRO A 295 14.88 -14.06 1.09
N LYS A 296 15.60 -15.07 1.60
CA LYS A 296 15.46 -15.50 2.99
C LYS A 296 14.17 -14.88 3.56
N ARG A 297 13.09 -15.68 3.66
CA ARG A 297 11.81 -15.29 4.31
C ARG A 297 12.11 -14.29 5.42
N VAL A 298 11.28 -13.27 5.68
CA VAL A 298 11.50 -12.25 6.74
C VAL A 298 12.10 -12.83 8.04
N GLU A 299 11.77 -14.08 8.35
CA GLU A 299 12.41 -15.02 9.31
C GLU A 299 13.96 -15.10 9.32
N ASN A 300 14.68 -14.73 8.25
CA ASN A 300 16.10 -14.97 7.99
C ASN A 300 16.89 -13.69 7.62
N LEU A 301 16.26 -12.51 7.68
CA LEU A 301 16.98 -11.25 7.74
C LEU A 301 17.73 -11.18 9.09
N ASP A 302 18.94 -10.63 9.08
CA ASP A 302 19.73 -10.52 10.30
C ASP A 302 18.96 -9.57 11.23
N LYS A 303 18.56 -10.02 12.43
CA LYS A 303 17.63 -9.28 13.31
C LYS A 303 18.07 -7.84 13.61
N LYS A 304 19.35 -7.52 13.39
CA LYS A 304 19.95 -6.20 13.56
C LYS A 304 19.54 -5.17 12.49
N ASP A 305 19.11 -5.61 11.31
CA ASP A 305 18.76 -4.72 10.19
C ASP A 305 17.23 -4.53 10.03
N ILE A 306 16.44 -5.19 10.89
CA ILE A 306 14.99 -5.02 10.98
C ILE A 306 14.65 -4.35 12.30
N THR A 307 13.92 -3.25 12.20
CA THR A 307 13.26 -2.63 13.34
C THR A 307 11.75 -2.91 13.25
N GLU A 308 11.21 -3.61 14.24
CA GLU A 308 9.77 -3.74 14.43
C GLU A 308 9.28 -2.70 15.44
N LYS A 309 8.33 -1.86 15.02
CA LYS A 309 7.61 -0.94 15.92
C LYS A 309 6.20 -1.46 16.14
N ILE A 310 5.82 -1.59 17.41
CA ILE A 310 4.46 -2.02 17.80
C ILE A 310 3.75 -0.82 18.41
N SER A 311 2.56 -0.52 17.91
CA SER A 311 1.66 0.49 18.47
C SER A 311 0.23 -0.03 18.48
N PRO A 312 -0.70 0.57 19.24
CA PRO A 312 -2.12 0.36 19.00
C PRO A 312 -2.52 0.86 17.60
N LEU A 313 -3.52 0.24 16.96
CA LEU A 313 -4.09 0.79 15.73
C LEU A 313 -4.85 2.07 16.05
N VAL A 314 -4.63 3.10 15.24
CA VAL A 314 -5.27 4.40 15.34
C VAL A 314 -5.74 4.83 13.96
N TYR A 315 -6.99 5.29 13.85
CA TYR A 315 -7.49 5.95 12.66
C TYR A 315 -8.20 7.25 13.03
N TYR A 316 -8.34 8.12 12.03
CA TYR A 316 -8.91 9.44 12.19
C TYR A 316 -10.27 9.50 11.52
N ARG A 317 -11.26 10.03 12.23
CA ARG A 317 -12.60 10.22 11.70
C ARG A 317 -12.93 11.70 11.61
N THR A 318 -13.32 12.15 10.42
CA THR A 318 -13.87 13.49 10.23
C THR A 318 -15.35 13.48 10.61
N ILE A 319 -15.73 14.33 11.55
CA ILE A 319 -17.12 14.55 11.93
C ILE A 319 -17.56 15.88 11.28
N PRO A 320 -18.70 15.91 10.54
CA PRO A 320 -19.23 17.18 10.05
C PRO A 320 -19.37 18.17 11.20
N GLU A 321 -18.81 19.38 11.05
CA GLU A 321 -18.84 20.48 12.02
C GLU A 321 -17.92 20.33 13.26
N LYS A 322 -17.06 19.30 13.33
CA LYS A 322 -16.07 19.12 14.42
C LYS A 322 -14.65 18.84 13.92
N GLN A 323 -13.69 19.07 14.82
CA GLN A 323 -12.29 18.67 14.69
C GLN A 323 -12.15 17.16 14.37
N ILE A 324 -10.98 16.80 13.82
CA ILE A 324 -10.57 15.42 13.54
C ILE A 324 -10.58 14.62 14.84
N GLU A 325 -11.31 13.50 14.85
CA GLU A 325 -11.38 12.62 16.00
C GLU A 325 -10.38 11.46 15.86
N GLU A 326 -9.49 11.29 16.83
CA GLU A 326 -8.63 10.11 16.93
C GLU A 326 -9.39 8.93 17.57
N ILE A 327 -9.45 7.78 16.88
CA ILE A 327 -10.04 6.53 17.35
C ILE A 327 -8.93 5.50 17.51
N LYS A 328 -8.66 5.11 18.77
CA LYS A 328 -7.66 4.12 19.15
C LYS A 328 -8.31 2.77 19.41
N ILE A 329 -7.80 1.73 18.76
CA ILE A 329 -8.21 0.33 18.96
C ILE A 329 -7.13 -0.36 19.80
N GLU A 330 -7.23 -0.23 21.13
CA GLU A 330 -6.16 -0.65 22.06
C GLU A 330 -5.74 -2.12 21.94
N ARG A 331 -6.66 -2.99 21.49
CA ARG A 331 -6.43 -4.43 21.41
C ARG A 331 -6.07 -4.93 20.02
N LEU A 332 -6.01 -4.04 19.03
CA LEU A 332 -5.46 -4.33 17.71
C LEU A 332 -4.05 -3.74 17.66
N GLU A 333 -3.03 -4.60 17.64
CA GLU A 333 -1.66 -4.11 17.49
C GLU A 333 -1.43 -3.78 16.02
N ARG A 334 -0.89 -2.60 15.76
CA ARG A 334 -0.29 -2.21 14.50
C ARG A 334 1.21 -2.45 14.58
N ARG A 335 1.73 -3.27 13.67
CA ARG A 335 3.15 -3.61 13.55
C ARG A 335 3.70 -2.96 12.30
N THR A 336 4.75 -2.18 12.47
CA THR A 336 5.47 -1.50 11.40
C THR A 336 6.83 -2.16 11.25
N ILE A 337 7.12 -2.70 10.07
CA ILE A 337 8.40 -3.33 9.76
C ILE A 337 9.24 -2.33 8.98
N ILE A 338 10.37 -1.96 9.56
CA ILE A 338 11.34 -1.05 8.96
C ILE A 338 12.62 -1.84 8.73
N VAL A 339 13.24 -1.66 7.56
CA VAL A 339 14.56 -2.21 7.28
C VAL A 339 15.54 -1.09 7.03
N ASN A 340 16.79 -1.29 7.43
CA ASN A 340 17.89 -0.47 6.94
C ASN A 340 18.27 -0.96 5.55
N ASP A 341 18.16 -0.08 4.57
CA ASP A 341 18.49 -0.38 3.18
C ASP A 341 20.01 -0.40 2.95
N VAL A 342 20.48 -0.65 1.73
CA VAL A 342 21.93 -0.70 1.42
C VAL A 342 22.66 0.63 1.67
N ASN A 343 21.92 1.73 1.73
CA ASN A 343 22.38 3.09 2.03
C ASN A 343 22.27 3.42 3.52
N SER A 344 21.88 2.44 4.35
CA SER A 344 21.59 2.62 5.78
C SER A 344 20.42 3.58 6.05
N GLU A 345 19.49 3.72 5.09
CA GLU A 345 18.26 4.47 5.28
C GLU A 345 17.15 3.58 5.82
N GLU A 346 16.37 4.09 6.79
CA GLU A 346 15.19 3.39 7.29
C GLU A 346 14.08 3.41 6.22
N LYS A 347 13.71 2.23 5.73
CA LYS A 347 12.60 2.04 4.78
C LYS A 347 11.46 1.28 5.44
N LEU A 348 10.26 1.85 5.43
CA LEU A 348 9.03 1.13 5.76
C LEU A 348 8.79 0.06 4.68
N VAL A 349 8.69 -1.21 5.07
CA VAL A 349 8.51 -2.33 4.14
C VAL A 349 7.22 -3.11 4.38
N GLY A 350 6.53 -2.85 5.48
CA GLY A 350 5.25 -3.46 5.73
C GLY A 350 4.55 -2.90 6.96
N VAL A 351 3.23 -2.89 6.88
CA VAL A 351 2.33 -2.64 7.99
C VAL A 351 1.44 -3.86 8.14
N PHE A 352 1.29 -4.34 9.38
CA PHE A 352 0.48 -5.49 9.71
C PHE A 352 -0.35 -5.20 10.95
N HIS A 353 -1.49 -5.87 11.07
CA HIS A 353 -2.23 -5.91 12.32
C HIS A 353 -1.91 -7.17 13.12
N ARG A 354 -2.21 -7.19 14.41
CA ARG A 354 -2.28 -8.41 15.22
C ARG A 354 -3.66 -8.51 15.87
N PRO A 355 -4.49 -9.47 15.47
CA PRO A 355 -4.24 -10.46 14.41
C PRO A 355 -4.16 -9.82 13.01
N ASP A 356 -3.38 -10.44 12.12
CA ASP A 356 -3.01 -9.94 10.79
C ASP A 356 -4.12 -10.08 9.75
N TRP A 357 -5.05 -11.01 9.98
CA TRP A 357 -6.24 -11.21 9.17
C TRP A 357 -7.36 -10.17 9.44
N ILE A 358 -7.22 -9.26 10.40
CA ILE A 358 -8.12 -8.11 10.58
C ILE A 358 -7.55 -6.91 9.83
N LEU A 359 -8.27 -6.40 8.84
CA LEU A 359 -7.85 -5.26 8.04
C LEU A 359 -8.40 -3.93 8.55
N ILE A 360 -9.70 -3.86 8.86
CA ILE A 360 -10.37 -2.63 9.33
C ILE A 360 -11.43 -2.99 10.36
N ILE A 361 -11.62 -2.13 11.37
CA ILE A 361 -12.75 -2.20 12.28
C ILE A 361 -13.42 -0.83 12.40
N ASN A 362 -14.74 -0.82 12.21
CA ASN A 362 -15.59 0.35 12.28
C ASN A 362 -16.80 0.10 13.19
N LYS A 363 -17.22 1.10 13.97
CA LYS A 363 -18.44 1.05 14.79
C LYS A 363 -19.52 1.97 14.20
N TRP A 364 -20.66 1.40 13.82
CA TRP A 364 -21.79 2.16 13.28
C TRP A 364 -22.82 2.48 14.37
N LYS A 365 -23.00 3.79 14.64
CA LYS A 365 -24.10 4.40 15.44
C LYS A 365 -24.59 3.55 16.62
N ASP A 366 -23.67 3.02 17.42
CA ASP A 366 -23.95 2.24 18.64
C ASP A 366 -24.85 1.01 18.46
N ILE A 367 -24.96 0.46 17.25
CA ILE A 367 -25.80 -0.72 16.98
C ILE A 367 -25.03 -1.89 16.41
N ARG A 368 -23.94 -1.63 15.67
CA ARG A 368 -23.17 -2.67 14.98
C ARG A 368 -21.70 -2.35 14.93
N TYR A 369 -20.90 -3.40 14.96
CA TYR A 369 -19.54 -3.38 14.49
C TYR A 369 -19.47 -3.93 13.06
N TYR A 370 -18.60 -3.32 12.25
CA TYR A 370 -18.25 -3.74 10.91
C TYR A 370 -16.77 -4.01 10.87
N THR A 371 -16.39 -5.15 10.33
CA THR A 371 -15.00 -5.59 10.30
C THR A 371 -14.68 -6.13 8.91
N ASP A 372 -13.59 -5.64 8.34
CA ASP A 372 -13.03 -6.15 7.09
C ASP A 372 -11.91 -7.12 7.42
N LEU A 373 -11.99 -8.33 6.85
CA LEU A 373 -11.09 -9.43 7.14
C LEU A 373 -10.39 -9.91 5.87
N TYR A 374 -9.12 -10.29 6.00
CA TYR A 374 -8.41 -11.15 5.06
C TYR A 374 -8.24 -12.53 5.68
N TYR A 375 -9.27 -13.36 5.58
CA TYR A 375 -9.40 -14.62 6.30
C TYR A 375 -9.36 -15.80 5.32
N HIS A 376 -8.44 -16.75 5.51
CA HIS A 376 -8.24 -17.90 4.62
C HIS A 376 -8.16 -17.52 3.13
N ASP A 377 -7.33 -16.53 2.81
CA ASP A 377 -7.15 -15.96 1.46
C ASP A 377 -8.43 -15.37 0.82
N GLN A 378 -9.44 -15.08 1.63
CA GLN A 378 -10.67 -14.43 1.21
C GLN A 378 -10.84 -13.08 1.90
N TYR A 379 -11.35 -12.13 1.15
CA TYR A 379 -11.84 -10.90 1.72
C TYR A 379 -13.26 -11.08 2.23
N LEU A 380 -13.49 -10.74 3.49
CA LEU A 380 -14.80 -10.80 4.09
C LEU A 380 -15.14 -9.47 4.73
N LYS A 381 -16.29 -8.90 4.36
CA LYS A 381 -16.93 -7.84 5.12
C LYS A 381 -17.93 -8.50 6.05
N VAL A 382 -17.69 -8.40 7.35
CA VAL A 382 -18.58 -8.97 8.37
C VAL A 382 -19.13 -7.88 9.28
N PHE A 383 -20.26 -8.18 9.91
CA PHE A 383 -20.83 -7.34 10.95
C PHE A 383 -21.35 -8.17 12.11
N ARG A 384 -21.41 -7.54 13.28
CA ARG A 384 -22.01 -8.10 14.50
C ARG A 384 -22.85 -7.02 15.17
N ASN A 385 -24.04 -7.34 15.66
CA ASN A 385 -24.79 -6.38 16.48
C ASN A 385 -24.15 -6.30 17.87
N ILE A 386 -24.19 -5.12 18.50
CA ILE A 386 -23.64 -4.96 19.85
C ILE A 386 -24.40 -5.88 20.82
N GLY A 387 -23.66 -6.70 21.57
CA GLY A 387 -24.21 -7.68 22.52
C GLY A 387 -24.48 -9.07 21.92
N ASP A 388 -24.46 -9.22 20.59
CA ASP A 388 -24.62 -10.53 19.95
C ASP A 388 -23.29 -11.31 19.96
N ASN A 389 -23.40 -12.63 19.91
CA ASN A 389 -22.25 -13.54 19.69
C ASN A 389 -22.02 -13.87 18.22
N ALA A 390 -23.09 -13.92 17.42
CA ALA A 390 -23.06 -14.34 16.03
C ALA A 390 -22.53 -13.24 15.11
N TRP A 391 -21.74 -13.65 14.12
CA TRP A 391 -21.16 -12.80 13.09
C TRP A 391 -21.87 -13.04 11.77
N TYR A 392 -22.03 -12.00 10.96
CA TYR A 392 -22.77 -12.11 9.71
C TYR A 392 -22.01 -11.47 8.56
N ARG A 393 -22.05 -12.10 7.39
CA ARG A 393 -21.56 -11.50 6.16
C ARG A 393 -22.37 -10.26 5.78
N VAL A 394 -21.71 -9.20 5.38
CA VAL A 394 -22.38 -7.95 4.98
C VAL A 394 -23.16 -8.13 3.68
N ASP A 395 -22.63 -8.92 2.74
CA ASP A 395 -23.21 -9.18 1.42
C ASP A 395 -24.34 -10.23 1.45
N THR A 396 -24.08 -11.41 2.01
CA THR A 396 -25.05 -12.53 1.98
C THR A 396 -25.98 -12.56 3.20
N LYS A 397 -25.64 -11.87 4.29
CA LYS A 397 -26.31 -11.96 5.61
C LYS A 397 -26.23 -13.34 6.25
N GLU A 398 -25.43 -14.24 5.72
CA GLU A 398 -25.19 -15.56 6.30
C GLU A 398 -24.33 -15.44 7.56
N GLU A 399 -24.63 -16.29 8.53
CA GLU A 399 -23.84 -16.41 9.75
C GLU A 399 -22.45 -17.00 9.44
N MET A 400 -21.43 -16.40 10.02
CA MET A 400 -20.04 -16.80 9.91
C MET A 400 -19.67 -17.72 11.07
N THR A 401 -18.93 -18.78 10.75
CA THR A 401 -18.37 -19.68 11.76
C THR A 401 -16.89 -19.34 11.98
N PHE A 402 -16.58 -18.77 13.13
CA PHE A 402 -15.22 -18.58 13.61
C PHE A 402 -14.92 -19.59 14.73
N THR A 403 -13.64 -19.85 15.02
CA THR A 403 -13.27 -20.58 16.23
C THR A 403 -13.56 -19.75 17.48
N SER A 404 -13.77 -20.40 18.62
CA SER A 404 -14.08 -19.68 19.88
C SER A 404 -12.99 -18.68 20.31
N ASP A 405 -11.73 -18.91 19.90
CA ASP A 405 -10.62 -17.99 20.17
C ASP A 405 -10.64 -16.77 19.24
N GLU A 406 -10.96 -16.97 17.95
CA GLU A 406 -11.13 -15.90 16.97
C GLU A 406 -12.32 -15.00 17.31
N GLU A 407 -13.47 -15.59 17.68
CA GLU A 407 -14.65 -14.84 18.13
C GLU A 407 -14.33 -13.98 19.35
N ARG A 408 -13.65 -14.58 20.34
CA ARG A 408 -13.24 -13.87 21.56
C ARG A 408 -12.23 -12.77 21.24
N LEU A 409 -11.33 -12.98 20.30
CA LEU A 409 -10.36 -11.98 19.86
C LEU A 409 -11.08 -10.82 19.17
N LEU A 410 -11.85 -11.09 18.11
CA LEU A 410 -12.61 -10.08 17.38
C LEU A 410 -13.50 -9.24 18.28
N ARG A 411 -14.29 -9.90 19.14
CA ARG A 411 -15.17 -9.21 20.10
C ARG A 411 -14.38 -8.26 20.99
N ARG A 412 -13.26 -8.73 21.56
CA ARG A 412 -12.40 -7.90 22.40
C ARG A 412 -11.82 -6.70 21.66
N VAL A 413 -11.46 -6.87 20.39
CA VAL A 413 -10.93 -5.78 19.57
C VAL A 413 -12.01 -4.75 19.27
N GLU A 414 -13.18 -5.17 18.81
CA GLU A 414 -14.33 -4.30 18.54
C GLU A 414 -14.77 -3.50 19.77
N GLU A 415 -14.91 -4.17 20.91
CA GLU A 415 -15.32 -3.54 22.15
C GLU A 415 -14.31 -2.52 22.66
N SER A 416 -13.04 -2.59 22.23
CA SER A 416 -12.01 -1.60 22.59
C SER A 416 -12.24 -0.22 21.95
N ILE A 417 -12.93 -0.14 20.80
CA ILE A 417 -13.36 1.14 20.20
C ILE A 417 -14.27 1.91 21.16
N SER A 418 -15.01 1.19 22.00
CA SER A 418 -16.05 1.73 22.87
C SER A 418 -15.50 2.52 24.05
N LYS A 419 -14.21 2.47 24.38
CA LYS A 419 -13.67 3.23 25.53
C LYS A 419 -13.89 4.74 25.39
N LYS A 420 -13.78 5.26 24.17
CA LYS A 420 -14.11 6.66 23.90
C LYS A 420 -15.62 6.92 23.86
N THR A 421 -16.41 5.95 23.36
CA THR A 421 -17.87 6.02 23.45
C THR A 421 -18.38 5.95 24.89
N ILE A 422 -17.70 5.24 25.80
CA ILE A 422 -18.04 5.19 27.23
C ILE A 422 -17.74 6.55 27.88
N LEU A 423 -16.61 7.17 27.52
CA LEU A 423 -16.24 8.52 27.95
C LEU A 423 -17.16 9.63 27.40
N GLU A 424 -17.69 9.48 26.17
CA GLU A 424 -18.55 10.49 25.53
C GLU A 424 -20.05 10.27 25.78
N ASN A 425 -20.54 9.03 25.85
CA ASN A 425 -21.95 8.72 26.15
C ASN A 425 -22.27 8.72 27.65
N LYS A 426 -21.28 8.52 28.53
CA LYS A 426 -21.44 8.81 29.96
C LYS A 426 -20.65 10.07 30.27
N ARG A 427 -21.32 11.23 30.22
CA ARG A 427 -20.80 12.50 30.76
C ARG A 427 -20.40 12.33 32.23
N ILE A 428 -19.16 11.95 32.47
CA ILE A 428 -18.55 11.80 33.79
C ILE A 428 -17.39 12.78 33.84
N TRP A 429 -17.47 13.75 34.74
CA TRP A 429 -16.41 14.73 34.97
C TRP A 429 -16.00 14.63 36.43
N LYS A 430 -14.69 14.59 36.70
CA LYS A 430 -14.17 14.72 38.06
C LYS A 430 -14.20 16.20 38.45
N GLY A 431 -15.38 16.68 38.84
CA GLY A 431 -15.52 18.04 39.39
C GLY A 431 -14.77 18.16 40.71
N GLU A 432 -14.18 19.33 40.99
CA GLU A 432 -13.46 19.64 42.23
C GLU A 432 -14.27 19.21 43.45
N GLY A 433 -13.82 18.14 44.11
CA GLY A 433 -14.48 17.53 45.25
C GLY A 433 -13.45 16.78 46.07
N GLU A 434 -13.82 16.45 47.30
CA GLU A 434 -12.95 15.73 48.24
C GLU A 434 -12.47 14.40 47.63
N LYS A 435 -11.27 13.97 48.06
CA LYS A 435 -10.58 12.79 47.54
C LYS A 435 -11.49 11.54 47.67
N GLY A 436 -11.97 11.01 46.54
CA GLY A 436 -12.85 9.84 46.47
C GLY A 436 -14.28 10.11 46.01
N ASP A 437 -14.66 11.36 45.74
CA ASP A 437 -15.96 11.70 45.15
C ASP A 437 -15.92 11.68 43.61
N CYS A 438 -16.96 11.13 42.99
CA CYS A 438 -17.15 11.13 41.53
C CYS A 438 -18.45 11.85 41.14
N ASN A 439 -18.39 12.83 40.23
CA ASN A 439 -19.59 13.42 39.64
C ASN A 439 -19.87 12.73 38.29
N LEU A 440 -21.07 12.17 38.12
CA LEU A 440 -21.41 11.38 36.94
C LEU A 440 -22.85 11.59 36.48
N CYS A 441 -23.10 11.45 35.18
CA CYS A 441 -24.45 11.42 34.63
C CYS A 441 -24.93 9.96 34.53
N TYR A 442 -25.89 9.57 35.37
CA TYR A 442 -26.49 8.23 35.38
C TYR A 442 -27.97 8.33 35.02
N ASN A 443 -28.41 7.58 34.00
CA ASN A 443 -29.78 7.64 33.46
C ASN A 443 -30.28 9.07 33.16
N GLY A 444 -29.41 9.90 32.58
CA GLY A 444 -29.72 11.30 32.24
C GLY A 444 -29.77 12.27 33.42
N LYS A 445 -29.46 11.82 34.65
CA LYS A 445 -29.39 12.66 35.85
C LYS A 445 -27.95 12.82 36.32
N LYS A 446 -27.55 14.05 36.64
CA LYS A 446 -26.29 14.31 37.35
C LYS A 446 -26.40 13.80 38.78
N ILE A 447 -25.56 12.85 39.15
CA ILE A 447 -25.44 12.35 40.50
C ILE A 447 -23.99 12.48 40.96
N LYS A 448 -23.80 12.63 42.27
CA LYS A 448 -22.50 12.63 42.92
C LYS A 448 -22.41 11.37 43.75
N VAL A 449 -21.37 10.57 43.58
CA VAL A 449 -21.23 9.28 44.26
C VAL A 449 -19.90 9.16 45.01
N HIS A 450 -19.90 8.34 46.06
CA HIS A 450 -18.72 7.99 46.86
C HIS A 450 -18.82 6.53 47.31
N LYS A 451 -17.70 5.87 47.61
CA LYS A 451 -17.70 4.53 48.22
C LYS A 451 -18.01 4.63 49.72
N ASP A 452 -19.01 3.88 50.18
CA ASP A 452 -19.25 3.75 51.61
C ASP A 452 -18.18 2.85 52.28
N LYS A 453 -18.32 2.63 53.59
CA LYS A 453 -17.38 1.81 54.38
C LYS A 453 -17.34 0.34 53.95
N ASN A 454 -18.32 -0.12 53.20
CA ASN A 454 -18.43 -1.49 52.68
C ASN A 454 -17.90 -1.59 51.25
N GLY A 455 -17.44 -0.49 50.65
CA GLY A 455 -16.98 -0.43 49.27
C GLY A 455 -18.10 -0.22 48.25
N ASP A 456 -19.33 0.00 48.68
CA ASP A 456 -20.48 0.21 47.80
C ASP A 456 -20.56 1.67 47.36
N TRP A 457 -20.83 1.90 46.07
CA TRP A 457 -21.08 3.26 45.59
C TRP A 457 -22.45 3.77 46.02
N ILE A 458 -22.46 4.88 46.75
CA ILE A 458 -23.66 5.56 47.22
C ILE A 458 -23.78 6.95 46.62
N ASN A 459 -25.01 7.37 46.30
CA ASN A 459 -25.27 8.75 45.93
C ASN A 459 -25.12 9.65 47.17
N ILE A 460 -24.24 10.64 47.10
CA ILE A 460 -23.91 11.52 48.23
C ILE A 460 -25.13 12.28 48.73
N ASN A 461 -26.04 12.65 47.83
CA ASN A 461 -27.22 13.46 48.14
C ASN A 461 -28.36 12.61 48.72
N THR A 462 -28.61 11.42 48.16
CA THR A 462 -29.74 10.57 48.62
C THR A 462 -29.34 9.52 49.64
N LYS A 463 -28.03 9.25 49.80
CA LYS A 463 -27.46 8.14 50.58
C LYS A 463 -27.91 6.75 50.14
N GLU A 464 -28.52 6.64 48.97
CA GLU A 464 -28.94 5.36 48.39
C GLU A 464 -27.80 4.72 47.61
N LYS A 465 -27.75 3.38 47.64
CA LYS A 465 -26.83 2.58 46.83
C LYS A 465 -27.16 2.76 45.36
N VAL A 466 -26.14 3.02 44.55
CA VAL A 466 -26.28 3.10 43.09
C VAL A 466 -25.89 1.74 42.50
N PRO A 467 -26.81 1.03 41.84
CA PRO A 467 -26.55 -0.32 41.33
C PRO A 467 -25.74 -0.24 40.03
N PHE A 468 -24.44 -0.05 40.15
CA PHE A 468 -23.51 -0.13 39.02
C PHE A 468 -23.27 -1.59 38.64
N ASN A 469 -23.31 -1.87 37.34
CA ASN A 469 -22.91 -3.18 36.80
C ASN A 469 -21.38 -3.37 36.86
N GLU A 470 -20.90 -4.57 36.53
CA GLU A 470 -19.47 -4.94 36.65
C GLU A 470 -18.56 -4.01 35.82
N GLU A 471 -18.94 -3.67 34.59
CA GLU A 471 -18.19 -2.73 33.74
C GLU A 471 -18.18 -1.29 34.31
N GLU A 472 -19.27 -0.87 34.94
CA GLU A 472 -19.38 0.45 35.59
C GLU A 472 -18.54 0.53 36.86
N GLN A 473 -18.44 -0.57 37.61
CA GLN A 473 -17.58 -0.66 38.78
C GLN A 473 -16.10 -0.62 38.40
N ASP A 474 -15.68 -1.42 37.41
CA ASP A 474 -14.32 -1.42 36.87
C ASP A 474 -13.89 -0.02 36.40
N PHE A 475 -14.80 0.71 35.75
CA PHE A 475 -14.57 2.08 35.31
C PHE A 475 -14.41 3.06 36.48
N LEU A 476 -15.27 2.99 37.49
CA LEU A 476 -15.19 3.88 38.66
C LEU A 476 -13.92 3.62 39.49
N GLU A 477 -13.46 2.38 39.56
CA GLU A 477 -12.17 2.04 40.17
C GLU A 477 -10.97 2.59 39.39
N LEU A 478 -11.07 2.72 38.07
CA LEU A 478 -10.06 3.37 37.25
C LEU A 478 -10.00 4.89 37.54
N VAL A 479 -11.16 5.55 37.59
CA VAL A 479 -11.29 6.99 37.88
C VAL A 479 -10.82 7.36 39.30
N GLU A 480 -10.97 6.44 40.26
CA GLU A 480 -10.46 6.55 41.62
C GLU A 480 -8.92 6.53 41.66
N LYS A 481 -8.29 5.77 40.75
CA LYS A 481 -6.83 5.60 40.68
C LYS A 481 -6.10 6.72 39.91
N GLU A 482 -6.78 7.44 39.02
CA GLU A 482 -6.17 8.53 38.25
C GLU A 482 -6.17 9.88 39.02
N GLU A 483 -5.07 10.62 38.93
CA GLU A 483 -4.97 11.98 39.49
C GLU A 483 -6.01 12.92 38.84
N PRO A 484 -6.58 13.88 39.59
CA PRO A 484 -7.56 14.81 39.03
C PRO A 484 -6.94 15.59 37.85
N ILE A 485 -7.56 15.47 36.68
CA ILE A 485 -7.26 16.31 35.52
C ILE A 485 -7.65 17.74 35.92
N LYS A 486 -6.67 18.63 36.10
CA LYS A 486 -6.91 20.06 36.20
C LYS A 486 -7.46 20.53 34.85
N ILE A 487 -8.75 20.87 34.83
CA ILE A 487 -9.33 21.64 33.73
C ILE A 487 -8.92 23.08 33.99
N ASP A 488 -8.13 23.66 33.08
CA ASP A 488 -7.86 25.10 33.10
C ASP A 488 -9.20 25.83 32.92
N SER A 489 -9.56 26.67 33.89
CA SER A 489 -10.91 27.22 34.04
C SER A 489 -11.22 28.42 33.14
N ASP A 490 -10.48 28.63 32.06
CA ASP A 490 -10.74 29.74 31.12
C ASP A 490 -11.42 29.23 29.84
N LEU A 491 -12.74 29.03 29.95
CA LEU A 491 -13.67 28.89 28.81
C LEU A 491 -14.61 30.11 28.70
N SER A 492 -14.19 31.28 29.17
CA SER A 492 -14.94 32.54 28.97
C SER A 492 -14.56 33.34 27.72
N ASP A 493 -13.50 32.96 26.98
CA ASP A 493 -12.92 33.81 25.93
C ASP A 493 -12.99 33.24 24.48
N TYR A 494 -14.06 32.51 24.14
CA TYR A 494 -14.41 32.29 22.74
C TYR A 494 -15.86 32.69 22.48
N GLY A 495 -16.05 34.00 22.32
CA GLY A 495 -17.12 34.55 21.50
C GLY A 495 -16.66 34.60 20.04
N LEU A 496 -17.56 34.14 19.15
CA LEU A 496 -17.46 33.91 17.69
C LEU A 496 -17.06 32.50 17.25
#